data_AF-A0A2B0WXQ7-F1
#
_entry.id   AF-A0A2B0WXQ7-F1
#
_cell.length_a   1.000
_cell.length_b   1.000
_cell.length_c   1.000
_cell.angle_alpha   90.00
_cell.angle_beta   90.00
_cell.angle_gamma   90.00
#
_symmetry.space_group_name_H-M   'P 1'
#
loop_
_entity.id
_entity.type
_entity.pdbx_description
1 polymer ?
#
loop_
_entity_poly.entity_id
_entity_poly.type
_entity_poly.pdbx_seq_one_letter_code
_entity_poly.pdbx_strand_id
1 'polypeptide(L)'
;MASLKGKTLHIDIEGDIGNDSFKGYINGEYIKMKNVYQSVYSMPNVTETNIQKNVVNLVDNMFVNIASKSIRRSGMYFIGNRAMLTGKNPKNMNIKVGQKYNDDLPLINMLGLIANKSVQLEWERTEQLPQSINVTVDLISAIPASQWTPVNAKHLEQRFTNSNHVVVVYVGEEQVTVSLTFNSANITQEGVPPLFAILEGEEEMFTDFTKLYAKKLEIKKIDGSFFKNKKILHSDIGDGTTEYIYTVGVNPVIDACSGERRGVGHATEEAVKLLNQERGTNIKRQQFSQILQDIDHKYHEEATTHFNITKVEQAELILEDTDEKYVNNTASEAEVLCVYGGGSITFKDELYNQLLEYCERVGMYLLWIPEKYAVDMNAKGMQIIKKILSRKKVK
;
A
#
# COMPACT_ATOMS: atom_id res chain seq x y z
N MET A 1 1.71 14.41 46.16
CA MET A 1 1.95 14.76 44.74
C MET A 1 2.86 13.71 44.12
N ALA A 2 2.30 12.58 43.68
CA ALA A 2 3.06 11.54 42.99
C ALA A 2 3.19 11.93 41.52
N SER A 3 4.43 12.11 41.05
CA SER A 3 4.72 12.49 39.66
C SER A 3 4.48 11.30 38.73
N LEU A 4 3.60 11.52 37.74
CA LEU A 4 3.46 10.68 36.56
C LEU A 4 4.76 10.76 35.75
N LYS A 5 5.72 9.87 36.00
CA LYS A 5 6.75 9.55 34.99
C LYS A 5 6.03 8.88 33.83
N GLY A 6 5.86 9.63 32.74
CA GLY A 6 5.10 9.24 31.56
C GLY A 6 5.53 7.89 31.02
N LYS A 7 4.57 6.99 30.85
CA LYS A 7 4.78 5.78 30.05
C LYS A 7 4.92 6.22 28.59
N THR A 8 6.05 5.90 27.97
CA THR A 8 6.23 6.05 26.53
C THR A 8 5.40 4.97 25.83
N LEU A 9 4.48 5.38 24.96
CA LEU A 9 3.74 4.47 24.09
C LEU A 9 4.70 3.94 23.01
N HIS A 10 4.61 2.66 22.69
CA HIS A 10 5.34 2.07 21.58
C HIS A 10 4.37 1.70 20.47
N ILE A 11 4.70 2.09 19.24
CA ILE A 11 3.92 1.78 18.05
C ILE A 11 4.80 1.06 17.04
N ASP A 12 4.25 -0.05 16.60
CA ASP A 12 4.75 -0.87 15.53
C ASP A 12 3.92 -0.62 14.28
N ILE A 13 4.57 -0.32 13.15
CA ILE A 13 3.87 -0.05 11.90
C ILE A 13 4.54 -0.74 10.72
N GLU A 14 3.78 -1.56 10.01
CA GLU A 14 4.22 -2.31 8.84
C GLU A 14 3.25 -2.08 7.69
N GLY A 15 3.67 -1.46 6.59
CA GLY A 15 2.76 -1.27 5.48
C GLY A 15 3.36 -0.63 4.24
N ASP A 16 2.64 -0.81 3.13
CA ASP A 16 2.95 -0.16 1.87
C ASP A 16 2.39 1.26 1.86
N ILE A 17 3.27 2.25 1.67
CA ILE A 17 2.89 3.63 1.37
C ILE A 17 2.59 3.70 -0.14
N GLY A 18 1.47 3.11 -0.56
CA GLY A 18 1.04 3.06 -1.96
C GLY A 18 0.72 4.44 -2.54
N ASN A 19 0.50 4.54 -3.85
CA ASN A 19 0.19 5.84 -4.47
C ASN A 19 -1.21 6.38 -4.08
N ASP A 20 -2.22 5.50 -3.98
CA ASP A 20 -3.60 5.86 -3.62
C ASP A 20 -3.90 5.74 -2.12
N SER A 21 -3.33 4.74 -1.46
CA SER A 21 -3.61 4.45 -0.05
C SER A 21 -2.42 3.82 0.64
N PHE A 22 -2.24 4.13 1.91
CA PHE A 22 -1.49 3.30 2.85
C PHE A 22 -2.31 2.04 3.14
N LYS A 23 -1.65 0.88 3.10
CA LYS A 23 -2.22 -0.41 3.52
C LYS A 23 -1.20 -1.13 4.39
N GLY A 24 -1.58 -1.46 5.60
CA GLY A 24 -0.64 -2.03 6.55
C GLY A 24 -1.28 -2.43 7.86
N TYR A 25 -0.43 -2.57 8.86
CA TYR A 25 -0.80 -2.91 10.21
C TYR A 25 -0.21 -1.89 11.18
N ILE A 26 -0.96 -1.56 12.22
CA ILE A 26 -0.48 -0.81 13.39
C ILE A 26 -0.72 -1.68 14.61
N ASN A 27 0.36 -2.04 15.32
CA ASN A 27 0.31 -2.98 16.45
C ASN A 27 -0.43 -4.30 16.12
N GLY A 28 -0.34 -4.76 14.86
CA GLY A 28 -1.02 -5.97 14.39
C GLY A 28 -2.47 -5.78 13.92
N GLU A 29 -3.07 -4.60 14.09
CA GLU A 29 -4.40 -4.28 13.57
C GLU A 29 -4.29 -3.74 12.14
N TYR A 30 -5.03 -4.34 11.19
CA TYR A 30 -5.03 -3.88 9.80
C TYR A 30 -5.63 -2.50 9.66
N ILE A 31 -5.00 -1.65 8.86
CA ILE A 31 -5.45 -0.29 8.58
C ILE A 31 -5.29 0.03 7.10
N LYS A 32 -6.26 0.77 6.57
CA LYS A 32 -6.23 1.33 5.22
C LYS A 32 -6.58 2.81 5.30
N MET A 33 -5.73 3.65 4.73
CA MET A 33 -5.90 5.10 4.75
C MET A 33 -5.57 5.68 3.39
N LYS A 34 -6.39 6.61 2.88
CA LYS A 34 -6.09 7.30 1.63
C LYS A 34 -4.82 8.14 1.74
N ASN A 35 -3.95 8.06 0.72
CA ASN A 35 -2.69 8.78 0.67
C ASN A 35 -2.85 10.17 0.06
N VAL A 36 -3.51 11.03 0.85
CA VAL A 36 -3.87 12.39 0.47
C VAL A 36 -3.78 13.29 1.69
N TYR A 37 -3.32 14.52 1.48
CA TYR A 37 -3.45 15.58 2.47
C TYR A 37 -3.89 16.90 1.82
N GLN A 38 -4.41 17.79 2.65
CA GLN A 38 -4.69 19.17 2.27
C GLN A 38 -4.11 20.10 3.34
N SER A 39 -3.35 21.12 2.92
CA SER A 39 -2.91 22.18 3.84
C SER A 39 -4.07 23.08 4.23
N VAL A 40 -4.12 23.42 5.52
CA VAL A 40 -5.16 24.24 6.14
C VAL A 40 -4.53 25.50 6.71
N TYR A 41 -5.21 26.63 6.57
CA TYR A 41 -4.69 27.95 7.00
C TYR A 41 -5.42 28.53 8.22
N SER A 42 -6.55 27.96 8.61
CA SER A 42 -7.33 28.39 9.77
C SER A 42 -8.04 27.20 10.41
N MET A 43 -8.32 27.29 11.70
CA MET A 43 -9.11 26.28 12.40
C MET A 43 -10.50 26.16 11.75
N PRO A 44 -10.96 24.93 11.41
CA PRO A 44 -12.34 24.72 11.00
C PRO A 44 -13.28 24.90 12.19
N ASN A 45 -14.53 25.22 11.92
CA ASN A 45 -15.57 25.23 12.95
C ASN A 45 -15.73 23.82 13.53
N VAL A 46 -15.73 23.72 14.86
CA VAL A 46 -16.01 22.47 15.56
C VAL A 46 -17.52 22.33 15.69
N THR A 47 -18.06 21.23 15.16
CA THR A 47 -19.51 20.94 15.19
C THR A 47 -19.87 19.79 16.14
N GLU A 48 -18.93 18.88 16.42
CA GLU A 48 -19.11 17.77 17.35
C GLU A 48 -18.34 18.05 18.63
N THR A 49 -19.06 18.15 19.75
CA THR A 49 -18.53 18.48 21.07
C THR A 49 -18.32 17.24 21.95
N ASN A 50 -18.85 16.08 21.55
CA ASN A 50 -18.66 14.83 22.27
C ASN A 50 -17.24 14.29 22.02
N ILE A 51 -16.41 14.34 23.08
CA ILE A 51 -15.01 13.89 23.04
C ILE A 51 -14.89 12.42 22.61
N GLN A 52 -15.70 11.53 23.17
CA GLN A 52 -15.65 10.10 22.84
C GLN A 52 -15.92 9.86 21.35
N LYS A 53 -16.95 10.52 20.78
CA LYS A 53 -17.23 10.43 19.34
C LYS A 53 -16.08 11.00 18.51
N ASN A 54 -15.50 12.12 18.92
CA ASN A 54 -14.35 12.69 18.23
C ASN A 54 -13.16 11.72 18.22
N VAL A 55 -12.84 11.11 19.37
CA VAL A 55 -11.75 10.13 19.50
C VAL A 55 -11.97 8.91 18.62
N VAL A 56 -13.15 8.29 18.68
CA VAL A 56 -13.49 7.10 17.87
C VAL A 56 -13.29 7.37 16.37
N ASN A 57 -13.59 8.58 15.91
CA ASN A 57 -13.50 8.94 14.49
C ASN A 57 -12.18 9.63 14.09
N LEU A 58 -11.14 9.66 14.93
CA LEU A 58 -9.91 10.43 14.64
C LEU A 58 -9.21 10.02 13.35
N VAL A 59 -9.08 8.71 13.09
CA VAL A 59 -8.42 8.21 11.87
C VAL A 59 -9.21 8.57 10.60
N ASP A 60 -10.54 8.61 10.67
CA ASP A 60 -11.37 9.02 9.54
C ASP A 60 -11.44 10.55 9.37
N ASN A 61 -11.31 11.29 10.47
CA ASN A 61 -11.45 12.74 10.52
C ASN A 61 -10.15 13.48 10.91
N MET A 62 -9.00 12.97 10.46
CA MET A 62 -7.69 13.51 10.86
C MET A 62 -7.54 14.99 10.52
N PHE A 63 -7.36 15.79 11.57
CA PHE A 63 -6.94 17.18 11.50
C PHE A 63 -5.79 17.38 12.49
N VAL A 64 -4.64 17.79 11.98
CA VAL A 64 -3.40 17.86 12.76
C VAL A 64 -2.59 19.10 12.42
N ASN A 65 -1.76 19.54 13.35
CA ASN A 65 -0.65 20.47 13.08
C ASN A 65 0.67 19.71 13.23
N ILE A 66 1.48 19.66 12.17
CA ILE A 66 2.74 18.90 12.15
C ILE A 66 3.92 19.87 12.16
N ALA A 67 4.82 19.70 13.12
CA ALA A 67 6.11 20.34 13.20
C ALA A 67 7.22 19.29 13.05
N SER A 68 7.93 19.32 11.91
CA SER A 68 9.04 18.42 11.61
C SER A 68 10.04 19.08 10.68
N LYS A 69 11.33 18.82 10.89
CA LYS A 69 12.41 19.27 9.99
C LYS A 69 12.49 18.45 8.69
N SER A 70 11.80 17.32 8.64
CA SER A 70 11.84 16.38 7.51
C SER A 70 10.77 16.64 6.45
N ILE A 71 9.92 17.66 6.67
CA ILE A 71 8.93 18.16 5.73
C ILE A 71 9.26 19.61 5.38
N ARG A 72 8.94 20.05 4.15
CA ARG A 72 9.29 21.39 3.65
C ARG A 72 8.54 22.50 4.36
N ARG A 73 7.32 22.22 4.82
CA ARG A 73 6.47 23.20 5.51
C ARG A 73 5.86 22.52 6.72
N SER A 74 6.04 23.11 7.90
CA SER A 74 5.24 22.77 9.08
C SER A 74 3.91 23.51 9.04
N GLY A 75 2.85 22.94 9.59
CA GLY A 75 1.54 23.57 9.60
C GLY A 75 0.37 22.62 9.80
N MET A 76 -0.85 23.14 9.55
CA MET A 76 -2.10 22.42 9.72
C MET A 76 -2.47 21.63 8.46
N TYR A 77 -2.95 20.40 8.65
CA TYR A 77 -3.30 19.45 7.59
C TYR A 77 -4.59 18.71 7.88
N PHE A 78 -5.45 18.59 6.86
CA PHE A 78 -6.38 17.46 6.77
C PHE A 78 -5.69 16.30 6.08
N ILE A 79 -5.93 15.08 6.53
CA ILE A 79 -5.26 13.87 6.01
C ILE A 79 -6.32 12.80 5.75
N GLY A 80 -6.11 11.98 4.71
CA GLY A 80 -6.95 10.82 4.41
C GLY A 80 -8.36 11.20 3.99
N ASN A 81 -9.36 10.50 4.55
CA ASN A 81 -10.78 10.68 4.20
C ASN A 81 -11.22 12.15 4.39
N ARG A 82 -10.78 12.80 5.46
CA ARG A 82 -11.10 14.22 5.71
C ARG A 82 -10.59 15.17 4.62
N ALA A 83 -9.41 14.93 4.07
CA ALA A 83 -8.86 15.76 2.99
C ALA A 83 -9.62 15.61 1.66
N MET A 84 -10.27 14.46 1.45
CA MET A 84 -11.10 14.23 0.26
C MET A 84 -12.45 14.95 0.35
N LEU A 85 -13.07 14.96 1.53
CA LEU A 85 -14.42 15.50 1.74
C LEU A 85 -14.50 17.02 1.58
N THR A 86 -13.42 17.74 1.83
CA THR A 86 -13.38 19.22 1.81
C THR A 86 -13.31 19.80 0.40
N GLY A 87 -13.01 18.99 -0.63
CA GLY A 87 -13.05 19.36 -2.05
C GLY A 87 -12.08 20.44 -2.51
N LYS A 88 -11.20 20.96 -1.63
CA LYS A 88 -10.30 22.08 -1.92
C LYS A 88 -8.86 21.58 -2.09
N ASN A 89 -8.40 21.48 -3.33
CA ASN A 89 -7.00 21.21 -3.70
C ASN A 89 -6.29 20.13 -2.85
N PRO A 90 -6.84 18.91 -2.73
CA PRO A 90 -6.12 17.80 -2.12
C PRO A 90 -4.81 17.55 -2.88
N LYS A 91 -3.74 17.28 -2.14
CA LYS A 91 -2.47 16.82 -2.69
C LYS A 91 -2.41 15.31 -2.60
N ASN A 92 -2.27 14.69 -3.76
CA ASN A 92 -2.05 13.26 -3.93
C ASN A 92 -0.65 13.04 -4.52
N MET A 93 -0.17 11.81 -4.46
CA MET A 93 1.08 11.45 -5.12
C MET A 93 0.93 11.61 -6.64
N ASN A 94 1.85 12.35 -7.25
CA ASN A 94 1.89 12.45 -8.70
C ASN A 94 2.56 11.19 -9.27
N ILE A 95 1.77 10.29 -9.85
CA ILE A 95 2.26 9.01 -10.41
C ILE A 95 3.30 9.23 -11.54
N LYS A 96 3.31 10.39 -12.20
CA LYS A 96 4.25 10.69 -13.31
C LYS A 96 5.63 11.20 -12.87
N VAL A 97 5.74 11.86 -11.72
CA VAL A 97 6.96 12.60 -11.31
C VAL A 97 7.29 12.45 -9.83
N GLY A 98 6.37 11.92 -9.03
CA GLY A 98 6.50 11.81 -7.58
C GLY A 98 7.53 10.76 -7.17
N GLN A 99 8.47 11.17 -6.34
CA GLN A 99 9.48 10.30 -5.74
C GLN A 99 9.11 10.05 -4.28
N LYS A 100 8.69 8.82 -3.91
CA LYS A 100 8.21 8.50 -2.56
C LYS A 100 9.24 8.84 -1.48
N TYR A 101 10.53 8.69 -1.79
CA TYR A 101 11.61 8.98 -0.86
C TYR A 101 11.80 10.48 -0.57
N ASN A 102 11.42 11.37 -1.51
CA ASN A 102 11.67 12.81 -1.43
C ASN A 102 10.40 13.66 -1.24
N ASP A 103 9.21 13.12 -1.53
CA ASP A 103 7.93 13.83 -1.32
C ASP A 103 7.59 13.92 0.18
N ASP A 104 6.95 15.01 0.60
CA ASP A 104 6.46 15.19 1.97
C ASP A 104 5.20 14.37 2.25
N LEU A 105 4.45 13.99 1.21
CA LEU A 105 3.17 13.29 1.33
C LEU A 105 3.28 12.00 2.18
N PRO A 106 4.23 11.07 1.94
CA PRO A 106 4.47 9.93 2.84
C PRO A 106 4.66 10.32 4.30
N LEU A 107 5.47 11.34 4.59
CA LEU A 107 5.75 11.75 5.96
C LEU A 107 4.53 12.37 6.63
N ILE A 108 3.87 13.34 5.98
CA ILE A 108 2.70 14.03 6.53
C ILE A 108 1.61 13.01 6.89
N ASN A 109 1.34 12.08 5.98
CA ASN A 109 0.31 11.08 6.17
C ASN A 109 0.66 10.12 7.31
N MET A 110 1.88 9.60 7.35
CA MET A 110 2.31 8.65 8.38
C MET A 110 2.38 9.28 9.77
N LEU A 111 2.95 10.49 9.89
CA LEU A 111 3.00 11.22 11.16
C LEU A 111 1.59 11.52 11.68
N GLY A 112 0.67 11.94 10.79
CA GLY A 112 -0.72 12.17 11.12
C GLY A 112 -1.44 10.90 11.59
N LEU A 113 -1.29 9.80 10.86
CA LEU A 113 -1.89 8.52 11.19
C LEU A 113 -1.42 8.00 12.55
N ILE A 114 -0.11 7.95 12.77
CA ILE A 114 0.50 7.47 14.01
C ILE A 114 0.03 8.33 15.19
N ALA A 115 0.02 9.66 15.04
CA ALA A 115 -0.40 10.55 16.12
C ALA A 115 -1.88 10.36 16.48
N ASN A 116 -2.78 10.29 15.49
CA ASN A 116 -4.21 10.07 15.73
C ASN A 116 -4.46 8.71 16.39
N LYS A 117 -3.83 7.63 15.88
CA LYS A 117 -3.96 6.30 16.48
C LYS A 117 -3.37 6.23 17.89
N SER A 118 -2.31 6.99 18.18
CA SER A 118 -1.74 7.10 19.53
C SER A 118 -2.74 7.68 20.54
N VAL A 119 -3.50 8.71 20.12
CA VAL A 119 -4.56 9.31 20.95
C VAL A 119 -5.70 8.31 21.19
N GLN A 120 -6.10 7.56 20.16
CA GLN A 120 -7.12 6.51 20.29
C GLN A 120 -6.69 5.42 21.27
N LEU A 121 -5.46 4.90 21.13
CA LEU A 121 -4.93 3.85 22.00
C LEU A 121 -4.84 4.29 23.47
N GLU A 122 -4.40 5.53 23.72
CA GLU A 122 -4.31 6.05 25.09
C GLU A 122 -5.70 6.31 25.70
N TRP A 123 -6.67 6.75 24.89
CA TRP A 123 -8.07 6.86 25.29
C TRP A 123 -8.69 5.50 25.60
N GLU A 124 -8.51 4.49 24.74
CA GLU A 124 -8.99 3.11 24.99
C GLU A 124 -8.47 2.55 26.31
N ARG A 125 -7.24 2.94 26.69
CA ARG A 125 -6.59 2.49 27.93
C ARG A 125 -7.05 3.24 29.18
N THR A 126 -7.47 4.50 29.05
CA THR A 126 -7.65 5.41 30.21
C THR A 126 -9.01 6.07 30.30
N GLU A 127 -9.77 6.07 29.20
CA GLU A 127 -11.01 6.84 29.00
C GLU A 127 -10.84 8.34 29.27
N GLN A 128 -9.61 8.85 29.15
CA GLN A 128 -9.26 10.25 29.38
C GLN A 128 -8.43 10.79 28.22
N LEU A 129 -8.66 12.06 27.87
CA LEU A 129 -7.89 12.72 26.84
C LEU A 129 -6.61 13.29 27.45
N PRO A 130 -5.41 12.78 27.09
CA PRO A 130 -4.17 13.28 27.64
C PRO A 130 -3.81 14.64 27.04
N GLN A 131 -3.10 15.49 27.78
CA GLN A 131 -2.54 16.73 27.21
C GLN A 131 -1.37 16.46 26.26
N SER A 132 -0.58 15.42 26.55
CA SER A 132 0.55 15.02 25.71
C SER A 132 0.84 13.52 25.79
N ILE A 133 1.41 12.97 24.72
CA ILE A 133 1.81 11.58 24.59
C ILE A 133 3.22 11.53 23.98
N ASN A 134 4.12 10.76 24.58
CA ASN A 134 5.41 10.41 23.98
C ASN A 134 5.31 9.03 23.33
N VAL A 135 5.67 8.94 22.06
CA VAL A 135 5.52 7.73 21.26
C VAL A 135 6.85 7.37 20.61
N THR A 136 7.24 6.11 20.76
CA THR A 136 8.34 5.52 19.99
C THR A 136 7.78 4.68 18.87
N VAL A 137 8.42 4.72 17.70
CA VAL A 137 7.92 4.04 16.49
C VAL A 137 8.99 3.13 15.89
N ASP A 138 8.62 1.90 15.56
CA ASP A 138 9.37 1.03 14.66
C ASP A 138 8.59 0.86 13.35
N LEU A 139 9.14 1.40 12.27
CA LEU A 139 8.53 1.43 10.93
C LEU A 139 9.19 0.42 10.00
N ILE A 140 8.38 -0.37 9.30
CA ILE A 140 8.76 -1.10 8.09
C ILE A 140 7.83 -0.68 6.95
N SER A 141 8.41 -0.25 5.84
CA SER A 141 7.69 0.13 4.63
C SER A 141 8.47 -0.27 3.39
N ALA A 142 7.82 -0.22 2.23
CA ALA A 142 8.47 -0.34 0.93
C ALA A 142 8.32 0.93 0.08
N ILE A 143 9.16 1.04 -0.94
CA ILE A 143 9.03 1.98 -2.06
C ILE A 143 9.12 1.23 -3.40
N PRO A 144 8.60 1.80 -4.51
CA PRO A 144 8.55 1.13 -5.80
C PRO A 144 9.93 0.69 -6.25
N ALA A 145 10.00 -0.42 -6.98
CA ALA A 145 11.27 -0.99 -7.41
C ALA A 145 12.08 -0.04 -8.28
N SER A 146 11.41 0.67 -9.18
CA SER A 146 12.00 1.72 -10.02
C SER A 146 12.62 2.88 -9.22
N GLN A 147 12.22 3.08 -7.96
CA GLN A 147 12.73 4.14 -7.09
C GLN A 147 13.70 3.63 -6.02
N TRP A 148 13.76 2.31 -5.82
CA TRP A 148 14.55 1.72 -4.77
C TRP A 148 16.03 1.66 -5.15
N THR A 149 16.85 2.34 -4.36
CA THR A 149 18.30 2.15 -4.31
C THR A 149 18.70 2.23 -2.83
N PRO A 150 19.86 1.68 -2.42
CA PRO A 150 20.34 1.83 -1.05
C PRO A 150 20.39 3.29 -0.59
N VAL A 151 20.70 4.22 -1.49
CA VAL A 151 20.74 5.66 -1.23
C VAL A 151 19.33 6.24 -1.00
N ASN A 152 18.39 5.93 -1.88
CA ASN A 152 17.01 6.45 -1.79
C ASN A 152 16.27 5.88 -0.57
N ALA A 153 16.43 4.57 -0.33
CA ALA A 153 15.91 3.92 0.87
C ALA A 153 16.48 4.61 2.11
N LYS A 154 17.82 4.76 2.18
CA LYS A 154 18.45 5.38 3.35
C LYS A 154 18.02 6.82 3.57
N HIS A 155 17.83 7.57 2.49
CA HIS A 155 17.32 8.94 2.57
C HIS A 155 15.93 8.97 3.22
N LEU A 156 15.00 8.12 2.79
CA LEU A 156 13.66 8.06 3.39
C LEU A 156 13.71 7.59 4.86
N GLU A 157 14.52 6.59 5.19
CA GLU A 157 14.74 6.16 6.58
C GLU A 157 15.18 7.32 7.47
N GLN A 158 16.15 8.10 7.00
CA GLN A 158 16.70 9.25 7.71
C GLN A 158 15.67 10.37 7.90
N ARG A 159 14.76 10.56 6.94
CA ARG A 159 13.67 11.53 7.09
C ARG A 159 12.75 11.20 8.27
N PHE A 160 12.58 9.92 8.64
CA PHE A 160 11.86 9.53 9.85
C PHE A 160 12.73 9.52 11.11
N THR A 161 14.02 9.16 11.00
CA THR A 161 14.85 8.84 12.18
C THR A 161 15.76 9.97 12.65
N ASN A 162 16.11 10.94 11.79
CA ASN A 162 17.11 11.98 12.13
C ASN A 162 16.59 13.09 13.05
N SER A 163 15.28 13.17 13.30
CA SER A 163 14.70 14.20 14.16
C SER A 163 13.43 13.72 14.84
N ASN A 164 13.16 14.26 16.02
CA ASN A 164 11.83 14.11 16.63
C ASN A 164 10.79 14.90 15.82
N HIS A 165 9.58 14.36 15.77
CA HIS A 165 8.44 15.00 15.13
C HIS A 165 7.41 15.35 16.21
N VAL A 166 6.81 16.53 16.11
CA VAL A 166 5.73 16.95 17.02
C VAL A 166 4.47 17.11 16.20
N VAL A 167 3.41 16.43 16.63
CA VAL A 167 2.10 16.46 15.99
C VAL A 167 1.08 16.87 17.03
N VAL A 168 0.36 17.98 16.80
CA VAL A 168 -0.80 18.35 17.61
C VAL A 168 -2.03 17.77 16.93
N VAL A 169 -2.73 16.89 17.63
CA VAL A 169 -3.99 16.28 17.19
C VAL A 169 -5.15 17.10 17.75
N TYR A 170 -6.06 17.51 16.87
CA TYR A 170 -7.25 18.26 17.26
C TYR A 170 -8.43 17.31 17.49
N VAL A 171 -8.98 17.32 18.71
CA VAL A 171 -10.09 16.46 19.16
C VAL A 171 -11.27 17.34 19.52
N GLY A 172 -12.04 17.75 18.50
CA GLY A 172 -13.04 18.81 18.67
C GLY A 172 -12.34 20.14 18.99
N GLU A 173 -12.68 20.74 20.13
CA GLU A 173 -12.01 21.96 20.64
C GLU A 173 -10.72 21.67 21.40
N GLU A 174 -10.52 20.43 21.85
CA GLU A 174 -9.37 20.02 22.63
C GLU A 174 -8.16 19.67 21.74
N GLN A 175 -6.97 19.67 22.34
CA GLN A 175 -5.71 19.39 21.64
C GLN A 175 -4.85 18.41 22.42
N VAL A 176 -4.27 17.44 21.71
CA VAL A 176 -3.29 16.51 22.27
C VAL A 176 -1.96 16.68 21.54
N THR A 177 -0.89 16.94 22.28
CA THR A 177 0.46 17.03 21.71
C THR A 177 1.13 15.66 21.71
N VAL A 178 1.43 15.13 20.53
CA VAL A 178 2.10 13.84 20.36
C VAL A 178 3.53 14.06 19.90
N SER A 179 4.50 13.63 20.70
CA SER A 179 5.93 13.62 20.33
C SER A 179 6.30 12.24 19.79
N LEU A 180 6.68 12.17 18.51
CA LEU A 180 7.07 10.95 17.83
C LEU A 180 8.60 10.86 17.70
N THR A 181 9.15 9.73 18.14
CA THR A 181 10.57 9.35 17.96
C THR A 181 10.62 8.00 17.24
N PHE A 182 11.21 7.94 16.05
CA PHE A 182 11.38 6.69 15.33
C PHE A 182 12.66 5.99 15.81
N ASN A 183 12.52 4.83 16.43
CA ASN A 183 13.64 3.98 16.82
C ASN A 183 14.29 3.35 15.58
N SER A 184 13.46 2.95 14.62
CA SER A 184 13.89 2.51 13.30
C SER A 184 12.85 2.82 12.23
N ALA A 185 13.34 3.04 11.02
CA ALA A 185 12.57 2.99 9.80
C ALA A 185 13.36 2.11 8.85
N ASN A 186 12.79 0.98 8.42
CA ASN A 186 13.41 0.05 7.48
C ASN A 186 12.65 0.14 6.17
N ILE A 187 13.32 0.63 5.11
CA ILE A 187 12.69 0.82 3.80
C ILE A 187 13.17 -0.26 2.83
N THR A 188 12.29 -1.21 2.52
CA THR A 188 12.53 -2.28 1.56
C THR A 188 12.05 -1.91 0.15
N GLN A 189 12.36 -2.78 -0.81
CA GLN A 189 11.88 -2.67 -2.18
C GLN A 189 10.51 -3.35 -2.28
N GLU A 190 9.55 -2.75 -2.98
CA GLU A 190 8.28 -3.41 -3.30
C GLU A 190 8.53 -4.76 -4.01
N GLY A 191 7.67 -5.74 -3.75
CA GLY A 191 7.81 -7.14 -4.21
C GLY A 191 8.85 -8.01 -3.49
N VAL A 192 9.75 -7.45 -2.67
CA VAL A 192 10.52 -8.26 -1.70
C VAL A 192 9.64 -8.78 -0.55
N PRO A 193 8.77 -7.98 0.11
CA PRO A 193 7.90 -8.52 1.16
C PRO A 193 6.98 -9.65 0.70
N PRO A 194 6.31 -9.57 -0.46
CA PRO A 194 5.51 -10.67 -1.02
C PRO A 194 6.27 -11.99 -1.12
N LEU A 195 7.56 -11.98 -1.46
CA LEU A 195 8.38 -13.20 -1.43
C LEU A 195 8.37 -13.85 -0.03
N PHE A 196 8.56 -13.08 1.04
CA PHE A 196 8.47 -13.62 2.40
C PHE A 196 7.06 -14.11 2.75
N ALA A 197 6.02 -13.44 2.27
CA ALA A 197 4.63 -13.89 2.43
C ALA A 197 4.36 -15.23 1.73
N ILE A 198 5.00 -15.48 0.58
CA ILE A 198 4.95 -16.78 -0.12
C ILE A 198 5.72 -17.84 0.69
N LEU A 199 6.92 -17.53 1.16
CA LEU A 199 7.76 -18.50 1.88
C LEU A 199 7.13 -18.99 3.19
N GLU A 200 6.39 -18.13 3.88
CA GLU A 200 5.64 -18.46 5.11
C GLU A 200 4.13 -18.64 4.84
N GLY A 201 3.74 -18.78 3.57
CA GLY A 201 2.35 -18.87 3.15
C GLY A 201 1.67 -20.14 3.64
N GLU A 202 0.39 -20.02 3.99
CA GLU A 202 -0.46 -21.17 4.32
C GLU A 202 -0.68 -22.05 3.09
N GLU A 203 -0.87 -23.35 3.29
CA GLU A 203 -1.06 -24.33 2.21
C GLU A 203 -2.23 -23.99 1.27
N GLU A 204 -3.28 -23.36 1.81
CA GLU A 204 -4.44 -22.91 1.04
C GLU A 204 -4.04 -21.96 -0.09
N MET A 205 -3.02 -21.12 0.11
CA MET A 205 -2.47 -20.18 -0.88
C MET A 205 -1.98 -20.91 -2.14
N PHE A 206 -1.53 -22.15 -2.02
CA PHE A 206 -0.91 -22.94 -3.09
C PHE A 206 -1.84 -24.03 -3.64
N THR A 207 -3.11 -24.04 -3.25
CA THR A 207 -4.05 -25.10 -3.63
C THR A 207 -4.21 -25.22 -5.14
N ASP A 208 -4.43 -24.09 -5.83
CA ASP A 208 -4.66 -24.10 -7.28
C ASP A 208 -3.37 -24.40 -8.06
N PHE A 209 -2.23 -23.88 -7.58
CA PHE A 209 -0.91 -24.25 -8.10
C PHE A 209 -0.65 -25.76 -7.98
N THR A 210 -0.97 -26.34 -6.82
CA THR A 210 -0.83 -27.78 -6.58
C THR A 210 -1.73 -28.57 -7.53
N LYS A 211 -3.01 -28.19 -7.69
CA LYS A 211 -3.91 -28.86 -8.63
C LYS A 211 -3.40 -28.82 -10.07
N LEU A 212 -2.86 -27.68 -10.48
CA LEU A 212 -2.38 -27.45 -11.84
C LEU A 212 -1.11 -28.26 -12.14
N TYR A 213 -0.18 -28.37 -11.18
CA TYR A 213 1.16 -28.90 -11.44
C TYR A 213 1.53 -30.18 -10.67
N ALA A 214 0.69 -30.72 -9.77
CA ALA A 214 1.01 -31.91 -8.97
C ALA A 214 1.48 -33.11 -9.81
N LYS A 215 0.84 -33.34 -10.96
CA LYS A 215 1.24 -34.44 -11.87
C LYS A 215 2.58 -34.17 -12.54
N LYS A 216 2.84 -32.93 -12.97
CA LYS A 216 4.08 -32.53 -13.66
C LYS A 216 5.28 -32.51 -12.70
N LEU A 217 5.04 -32.14 -11.45
CA LEU A 217 6.07 -32.03 -10.41
C LEU A 217 6.27 -33.33 -9.62
N GLU A 218 5.36 -34.31 -9.76
CA GLU A 218 5.33 -35.52 -8.93
C GLU A 218 5.23 -35.23 -7.41
N ILE A 219 4.58 -34.11 -7.06
CA ILE A 219 4.43 -33.63 -5.69
C ILE A 219 2.95 -33.64 -5.29
N LYS A 220 2.62 -34.25 -4.14
CA LYS A 220 1.24 -34.30 -3.62
C LYS A 220 0.78 -32.99 -2.99
N LYS A 221 1.72 -32.17 -2.50
CA LYS A 221 1.43 -30.97 -1.72
C LYS A 221 2.59 -29.97 -1.82
N ILE A 222 2.25 -28.71 -2.07
CA ILE A 222 3.22 -27.63 -2.21
C ILE A 222 3.00 -26.63 -1.07
N ASP A 223 4.12 -26.21 -0.46
CA ASP A 223 4.17 -25.15 0.54
C ASP A 223 5.19 -24.08 0.13
N GLY A 224 5.35 -23.05 0.96
CA GLY A 224 6.29 -21.94 0.70
C GLY A 224 7.74 -22.38 0.48
N SER A 225 8.15 -23.53 1.01
CA SER A 225 9.53 -24.02 0.86
C SER A 225 9.89 -24.39 -0.58
N PHE A 226 8.89 -24.78 -1.39
CA PHE A 226 9.06 -25.06 -2.82
C PHE A 226 9.63 -23.85 -3.58
N PHE A 227 9.23 -22.64 -3.18
CA PHE A 227 9.61 -21.39 -3.83
C PHE A 227 10.97 -20.83 -3.36
N LYS A 228 11.52 -21.34 -2.26
CA LYS A 228 12.71 -20.77 -1.59
C LYS A 228 13.95 -20.62 -2.47
N ASN A 229 14.16 -21.56 -3.38
CA ASN A 229 15.34 -21.59 -4.25
C ASN A 229 14.99 -21.32 -5.72
N LYS A 230 13.77 -20.85 -6.00
CA LYS A 230 13.29 -20.62 -7.35
C LYS A 230 13.71 -19.26 -7.88
N LYS A 231 13.85 -19.18 -9.20
CA LYS A 231 13.90 -17.93 -9.94
C LYS A 231 12.47 -17.48 -10.19
N ILE A 232 12.01 -16.42 -9.53
CA ILE A 232 10.60 -15.98 -9.58
C ILE A 232 10.54 -14.59 -10.19
N LEU A 233 9.75 -14.45 -11.25
CA LEU A 233 9.28 -13.17 -11.76
C LEU A 233 7.94 -12.87 -11.07
N HIS A 234 7.92 -11.87 -10.20
CA HIS A 234 6.72 -11.39 -9.53
C HIS A 234 6.05 -10.33 -10.40
N SER A 235 4.73 -10.36 -10.47
CA SER A 235 3.87 -9.35 -11.10
C SER A 235 2.85 -8.88 -10.06
N ASP A 236 3.15 -7.75 -9.40
CA ASP A 236 2.28 -7.10 -8.43
C ASP A 236 1.39 -6.09 -9.15
N ILE A 237 0.18 -6.52 -9.53
CA ILE A 237 -0.74 -5.68 -10.30
C ILE A 237 -1.51 -4.78 -9.34
N GLY A 238 -1.15 -3.51 -9.33
CA GLY A 238 -1.76 -2.48 -8.51
C GLY A 238 -2.85 -1.67 -9.21
N ASP A 239 -3.21 -0.55 -8.58
CA ASP A 239 -4.18 0.38 -9.13
C ASP A 239 -3.58 1.26 -10.24
N GLY A 240 -2.38 1.77 -10.03
CA GLY A 240 -1.71 2.67 -10.98
C GLY A 240 -0.45 2.10 -11.62
N THR A 241 0.15 1.07 -11.04
CA THR A 241 1.36 0.43 -11.54
C THR A 241 1.28 -1.08 -11.39
N THR A 242 2.05 -1.77 -12.24
CA THR A 242 2.35 -3.19 -12.10
C THR A 242 3.85 -3.31 -11.88
N GLU A 243 4.26 -3.84 -10.73
CA GLU A 243 5.68 -4.01 -10.39
C GLU A 243 6.15 -5.41 -10.82
N TYR A 244 7.23 -5.46 -11.59
CA TYR A 244 7.88 -6.67 -12.07
C TYR A 244 9.20 -6.91 -11.35
N ILE A 245 9.20 -7.80 -10.37
CA ILE A 245 10.36 -8.04 -9.50
C ILE A 245 10.93 -9.41 -9.82
N TYR A 246 12.23 -9.44 -10.16
CA TYR A 246 12.92 -10.70 -10.38
C TYR A 246 13.72 -11.10 -9.15
N THR A 247 13.51 -12.32 -8.67
CA THR A 247 14.17 -12.86 -7.48
C THR A 247 14.86 -14.17 -7.82
N VAL A 248 16.06 -14.38 -7.26
CA VAL A 248 16.79 -15.64 -7.34
C VAL A 248 16.93 -16.17 -5.92
N GLY A 249 16.16 -17.20 -5.61
CA GLY A 249 15.96 -17.67 -4.25
C GLY A 249 15.32 -16.58 -3.38
N VAL A 250 15.99 -16.17 -2.30
CA VAL A 250 15.47 -15.15 -1.37
C VAL A 250 15.93 -13.73 -1.67
N ASN A 251 16.66 -13.51 -2.76
CA ASN A 251 17.28 -12.22 -3.07
C ASN A 251 16.69 -11.61 -4.35
N PRO A 252 16.28 -10.33 -4.33
CA PRO A 252 15.94 -9.60 -5.55
C PRO A 252 17.21 -9.34 -6.38
N VAL A 253 17.08 -9.43 -7.70
CA VAL A 253 18.10 -8.97 -8.64
C VAL A 253 17.74 -7.54 -9.02
N ILE A 254 18.30 -6.56 -8.32
CA ILE A 254 17.86 -5.16 -8.34
C ILE A 254 17.78 -4.60 -9.77
N ASP A 255 18.81 -4.83 -10.60
CA ASP A 255 18.87 -4.32 -11.98
C ASP A 255 17.85 -4.98 -12.93
N ALA A 256 17.25 -6.10 -12.52
CA ALA A 256 16.19 -6.80 -13.24
C ALA A 256 14.78 -6.46 -12.72
N CYS A 257 14.67 -5.59 -11.73
CA CYS A 257 13.40 -5.18 -11.16
C CYS A 257 12.93 -3.86 -11.78
N SER A 258 11.66 -3.80 -12.16
CA SER A 258 11.08 -2.61 -12.82
C SER A 258 9.60 -2.48 -12.49
N GLY A 259 8.99 -1.37 -12.88
CA GLY A 259 7.55 -1.16 -12.70
C GLY A 259 6.98 -0.38 -13.88
N GLU A 260 5.82 -0.82 -14.35
CA GLU A 260 5.15 -0.24 -15.51
C GLU A 260 3.83 0.43 -15.10
N ARG A 261 3.43 1.44 -15.86
CA ARG A 261 2.19 2.20 -15.58
C ARG A 261 0.97 1.48 -16.15
N ARG A 262 0.68 0.31 -15.58
CA ARG A 262 -0.48 -0.53 -15.85
C ARG A 262 -1.25 -0.75 -14.56
N GLY A 263 -2.57 -0.77 -14.64
CA GLY A 263 -3.38 -1.08 -13.48
C GLY A 263 -4.85 -0.76 -13.68
N VAL A 264 -5.65 -1.13 -12.69
CA VAL A 264 -7.11 -0.97 -12.72
C VAL A 264 -7.51 0.50 -12.90
N GLY A 265 -6.74 1.42 -12.33
CA GLY A 265 -6.96 2.85 -12.46
C GLY A 265 -6.77 3.38 -13.86
N HIS A 266 -5.85 2.82 -14.64
CA HIS A 266 -5.69 3.18 -16.05
C HIS A 266 -6.88 2.70 -16.89
N ALA A 267 -7.34 1.46 -16.70
CA ALA A 267 -8.57 0.98 -17.33
C ALA A 267 -9.78 1.88 -16.97
N THR A 268 -9.88 2.26 -15.69
CA THR A 268 -10.96 3.14 -15.21
C THR A 268 -10.87 4.54 -15.84
N GLU A 269 -9.69 5.14 -15.93
CA GLU A 269 -9.49 6.47 -16.50
C GLU A 269 -9.88 6.53 -17.98
N GLU A 270 -9.52 5.52 -18.76
CA GLU A 270 -9.93 5.45 -20.17
C GLU A 270 -11.44 5.20 -20.31
N ALA A 271 -12.02 4.32 -19.49
CA ALA A 271 -13.46 4.07 -19.51
C ALA A 271 -14.29 5.31 -19.15
N VAL A 272 -13.81 6.11 -18.19
CA VAL A 272 -14.39 7.42 -17.85
C VAL A 272 -14.37 8.37 -19.04
N LYS A 273 -13.28 8.41 -19.82
CA LYS A 273 -13.20 9.26 -21.01
C LYS A 273 -14.21 8.83 -22.06
N LEU A 274 -14.33 7.52 -22.32
CA LEU A 274 -15.31 6.98 -23.28
C LEU A 274 -16.74 7.36 -22.89
N LEU A 275 -17.14 7.12 -21.63
CA LEU A 275 -18.48 7.46 -21.15
C LEU A 275 -18.74 8.97 -21.22
N ASN A 276 -17.78 9.80 -20.82
CA ASN A 276 -17.92 11.26 -20.87
C ASN A 276 -18.02 11.79 -22.30
N GLN A 277 -17.26 11.21 -23.24
CA GLN A 277 -17.34 11.57 -24.66
C GLN A 277 -18.69 11.19 -25.26
N GLU A 278 -19.20 10.00 -24.95
CA GLU A 278 -20.49 9.52 -25.45
C GLU A 278 -21.67 10.32 -24.89
N ARG A 279 -21.66 10.63 -23.59
CA ARG A 279 -22.80 11.24 -22.89
C ARG A 279 -22.69 12.75 -22.70
N GLY A 280 -21.57 13.37 -23.10
CA GLY A 280 -21.29 14.79 -22.86
C GLY A 280 -21.22 15.14 -21.36
N THR A 281 -20.79 14.19 -20.52
CA THR A 281 -20.72 14.36 -19.05
C THR A 281 -19.32 14.74 -18.58
N ASN A 282 -19.18 15.03 -17.28
CA ASN A 282 -17.89 15.28 -16.63
C ASN A 282 -17.72 14.42 -15.36
N ILE A 283 -18.05 13.13 -15.50
CA ILE A 283 -17.93 12.11 -14.45
C ILE A 283 -16.45 11.99 -14.08
N LYS A 284 -16.16 11.98 -12.77
CA LYS A 284 -14.83 11.72 -12.23
C LYS A 284 -14.66 10.24 -11.88
N ARG A 285 -13.41 9.79 -11.79
CA ARG A 285 -13.05 8.40 -11.47
C ARG A 285 -13.82 7.82 -10.27
N GLN A 286 -13.91 8.58 -9.17
CA GLN A 286 -14.63 8.15 -7.98
C GLN A 286 -16.13 7.96 -8.22
N GLN A 287 -16.76 8.87 -8.99
CA GLN A 287 -18.17 8.77 -9.36
C GLN A 287 -18.38 7.58 -10.30
N PHE A 288 -17.46 7.34 -11.23
CA PHE A 288 -17.52 6.18 -12.12
C PHE A 288 -17.44 4.85 -11.34
N SER A 289 -16.57 4.75 -10.34
CA SER A 289 -16.54 3.57 -9.46
C SER A 289 -17.85 3.36 -8.70
N GLN A 290 -18.54 4.44 -8.29
CA GLN A 290 -19.87 4.34 -7.69
C GLN A 290 -20.91 3.85 -8.70
N ILE A 291 -20.85 4.32 -9.95
CA ILE A 291 -21.74 3.86 -11.04
C ILE A 291 -21.54 2.36 -11.32
N LEU A 292 -20.30 1.87 -11.33
CA LEU A 292 -20.01 0.44 -11.50
C LEU A 292 -20.57 -0.43 -10.35
N GLN A 293 -20.72 0.15 -9.16
CA GLN A 293 -21.25 -0.55 -7.98
C GLN A 293 -22.77 -0.46 -7.85
N ASP A 294 -23.40 0.52 -8.51
CA ASP A 294 -24.83 0.78 -8.46
C ASP A 294 -25.50 0.27 -9.74
N ILE A 295 -26.05 -0.94 -9.67
CA ILE A 295 -26.71 -1.61 -10.80
C ILE A 295 -27.94 -0.82 -11.31
N ASP A 296 -28.55 -0.01 -10.45
CA ASP A 296 -29.73 0.80 -10.78
C ASP A 296 -29.34 2.17 -11.36
N HIS A 297 -28.05 2.51 -11.38
CA HIS A 297 -27.60 3.78 -11.94
C HIS A 297 -27.83 3.82 -13.46
N LYS A 298 -28.39 4.93 -13.96
CA LYS A 298 -28.73 5.11 -15.39
C LYS A 298 -27.60 4.95 -16.42
N TYR A 299 -26.35 4.88 -15.96
CA TYR A 299 -25.14 4.70 -16.80
C TYR A 299 -24.40 3.40 -16.48
N HIS A 300 -24.97 2.51 -15.66
CA HIS A 300 -24.30 1.31 -15.18
C HIS A 300 -23.86 0.38 -16.33
N GLU A 301 -24.76 0.07 -17.26
CA GLU A 301 -24.51 -0.83 -18.39
C GLU A 301 -23.40 -0.29 -19.32
N GLU A 302 -23.46 0.99 -19.66
CA GLU A 302 -22.49 1.67 -20.51
C GLU A 302 -21.13 1.78 -19.80
N ALA A 303 -21.11 2.15 -18.52
CA ALA A 303 -19.89 2.20 -17.72
C ALA A 303 -19.23 0.82 -17.63
N THR A 304 -20.01 -0.23 -17.41
CA THR A 304 -19.52 -1.61 -17.35
C THR A 304 -18.94 -2.06 -18.69
N THR A 305 -19.62 -1.73 -19.79
CA THR A 305 -19.15 -2.05 -21.15
C THR A 305 -17.82 -1.36 -21.45
N HIS A 306 -17.75 -0.04 -21.25
CA HIS A 306 -16.51 0.72 -21.45
C HIS A 306 -15.38 0.24 -20.55
N PHE A 307 -15.68 -0.10 -19.29
CA PHE A 307 -14.70 -0.64 -18.38
C PHE A 307 -14.18 -2.01 -18.81
N ASN A 308 -15.04 -2.90 -19.32
CA ASN A 308 -14.61 -4.20 -19.82
C ASN A 308 -13.71 -4.08 -21.04
N ILE A 309 -14.01 -3.17 -21.97
CA ILE A 309 -13.16 -2.91 -23.15
C ILE A 309 -11.76 -2.47 -22.71
N THR A 310 -11.67 -1.44 -21.87
CA THR A 310 -10.37 -0.90 -21.44
C THR A 310 -9.64 -1.84 -20.49
N LYS A 311 -10.37 -2.71 -19.77
CA LYS A 311 -9.80 -3.78 -18.95
C LYS A 311 -9.08 -4.83 -19.81
N VAL A 312 -9.63 -5.21 -20.96
CA VAL A 312 -8.97 -6.11 -21.93
C VAL A 312 -7.69 -5.46 -22.45
N GLU A 313 -7.74 -4.22 -22.91
CA GLU A 313 -6.55 -3.49 -23.39
C GLU A 313 -5.44 -3.41 -22.33
N GLN A 314 -5.79 -3.13 -21.07
CA GLN A 314 -4.80 -3.12 -19.98
C GLN A 314 -4.24 -4.51 -19.67
N ALA A 315 -5.06 -5.57 -19.78
CA ALA A 315 -4.59 -6.94 -19.57
C ALA A 315 -3.60 -7.36 -20.67
N GLU A 316 -3.86 -7.02 -21.93
CA GLU A 316 -2.94 -7.28 -23.05
C GLU A 316 -1.59 -6.58 -22.84
N LEU A 317 -1.60 -5.31 -22.43
CA LEU A 317 -0.37 -4.58 -22.12
C LEU A 317 0.40 -5.20 -20.93
N ILE A 318 -0.28 -5.69 -19.90
CA ILE A 318 0.37 -6.40 -18.78
C ILE A 318 1.01 -7.71 -19.26
N LEU A 319 0.35 -8.44 -20.16
CA LEU A 319 0.91 -9.65 -20.77
C LEU A 319 2.17 -9.33 -21.60
N GLU A 320 2.11 -8.30 -22.44
CA GLU A 320 3.26 -7.83 -23.24
C GLU A 320 4.43 -7.42 -22.36
N ASP A 321 4.17 -6.60 -21.33
CA ASP A 321 5.20 -6.17 -20.37
C ASP A 321 5.79 -7.39 -19.64
N THR A 322 4.97 -8.38 -19.28
CA THR A 322 5.42 -9.63 -18.64
C THR A 322 6.37 -10.41 -19.55
N ASP A 323 6.03 -10.54 -20.83
CA ASP A 323 6.89 -11.22 -21.82
C ASP A 323 8.21 -10.47 -22.01
N GLU A 324 8.14 -9.15 -22.18
CA GLU A 324 9.32 -8.29 -22.27
C GLU A 324 10.23 -8.46 -21.05
N LYS A 325 9.67 -8.45 -19.83
CA LYS A 325 10.47 -8.56 -18.59
C LYS A 325 11.04 -9.97 -18.42
N TYR A 326 10.30 -11.01 -18.81
CA TYR A 326 10.83 -12.36 -18.82
C TYR A 326 12.08 -12.45 -19.71
N VAL A 327 11.98 -11.99 -20.97
CA VAL A 327 13.09 -12.07 -21.92
C VAL A 327 14.25 -11.17 -21.50
N ASN A 328 13.99 -9.88 -21.25
CA ASN A 328 15.04 -8.87 -21.10
C ASN A 328 15.59 -8.76 -19.68
N ASN A 329 14.73 -8.85 -18.65
CA ASN A 329 15.17 -8.65 -17.27
C ASN A 329 15.62 -9.97 -16.63
N THR A 330 14.96 -11.09 -16.96
CA THR A 330 15.32 -12.40 -16.38
C THR A 330 16.26 -13.21 -17.26
N ALA A 331 16.60 -12.71 -18.46
CA ALA A 331 17.33 -13.47 -19.48
C ALA A 331 16.64 -14.80 -19.84
N SER A 332 15.30 -14.84 -19.78
CA SER A 332 14.49 -16.05 -19.94
C SER A 332 14.78 -17.16 -18.92
N GLU A 333 15.24 -16.81 -17.71
CA GLU A 333 15.62 -17.78 -16.68
C GLU A 333 14.60 -17.91 -15.54
N ALA A 334 13.56 -17.07 -15.50
CA ALA A 334 12.52 -17.21 -14.48
C ALA A 334 11.83 -18.58 -14.61
N GLU A 335 11.66 -19.28 -13.49
CA GLU A 335 11.00 -20.59 -13.42
C GLU A 335 9.51 -20.46 -13.05
N VAL A 336 9.15 -19.39 -12.34
CA VAL A 336 7.80 -19.15 -11.82
C VAL A 336 7.39 -17.71 -12.13
N LEU A 337 6.20 -17.54 -12.70
CA LEU A 337 5.52 -16.25 -12.75
C LEU A 337 4.55 -16.18 -11.57
N CYS A 338 4.81 -15.30 -10.62
CA CYS A 338 3.94 -15.11 -9.46
C CYS A 338 3.08 -13.85 -9.66
N VAL A 339 1.75 -14.01 -9.77
CA VAL A 339 0.81 -12.90 -9.99
C VAL A 339 0.00 -12.64 -8.73
N TYR A 340 -0.01 -11.40 -8.26
CA TYR A 340 -0.78 -10.95 -7.10
C TYR A 340 -1.10 -9.45 -7.19
N GLY A 341 -1.59 -8.86 -6.11
CA GLY A 341 -2.00 -7.46 -6.06
C GLY A 341 -3.49 -7.28 -6.30
N GLY A 342 -4.02 -6.09 -5.98
CA GLY A 342 -5.46 -5.82 -6.08
C GLY A 342 -5.99 -5.89 -7.51
N GLY A 343 -5.17 -5.53 -8.50
CA GLY A 343 -5.53 -5.62 -9.91
C GLY A 343 -5.57 -7.04 -10.44
N SER A 344 -4.84 -7.99 -9.84
CA SER A 344 -4.94 -9.41 -10.23
C SER A 344 -6.37 -9.92 -10.08
N ILE A 345 -7.11 -9.47 -9.07
CA ILE A 345 -8.52 -9.85 -8.88
C ILE A 345 -9.37 -9.35 -10.05
N THR A 346 -9.22 -8.07 -10.40
CA THR A 346 -9.99 -7.42 -11.46
C THR A 346 -9.68 -7.98 -12.85
N PHE A 347 -8.42 -8.26 -13.14
CA PHE A 347 -7.97 -8.71 -14.46
C PHE A 347 -8.03 -10.23 -14.65
N LYS A 348 -8.39 -11.00 -13.62
CA LYS A 348 -8.29 -12.47 -13.64
C LYS A 348 -8.95 -13.11 -14.87
N ASP A 349 -10.17 -12.70 -15.19
CA ASP A 349 -10.95 -13.32 -16.27
C ASP A 349 -10.33 -13.06 -17.65
N GLU A 350 -9.64 -11.94 -17.84
CA GLU A 350 -8.97 -11.62 -19.10
C GLU A 350 -7.54 -12.17 -19.16
N LEU A 351 -6.82 -12.17 -18.03
CA LEU A 351 -5.37 -12.34 -17.99
C LEU A 351 -4.91 -13.75 -17.59
N TYR A 352 -5.68 -14.47 -16.77
CA TYR A 352 -5.24 -15.75 -16.19
C TYR A 352 -4.91 -16.80 -17.27
N ASN A 353 -5.82 -17.03 -18.21
CA ASN A 353 -5.63 -18.05 -19.25
C ASN A 353 -4.49 -17.64 -20.20
N GLN A 354 -4.40 -16.36 -20.56
CA GLN A 354 -3.33 -15.87 -21.43
C GLN A 354 -1.95 -16.03 -20.79
N LEU A 355 -1.81 -15.71 -19.50
CA LEU A 355 -0.56 -15.93 -18.77
C LEU A 355 -0.27 -17.41 -18.53
N LEU A 356 -1.29 -18.26 -18.37
CA LEU A 356 -1.11 -19.70 -18.26
C LEU A 356 -0.52 -20.27 -19.56
N GLU A 357 -1.14 -19.97 -20.70
CA GLU A 357 -0.66 -20.36 -22.03
C GLU A 357 0.75 -19.81 -22.31
N TYR A 358 0.99 -18.55 -21.91
CA TYR A 358 2.32 -17.94 -21.97
C TYR A 358 3.35 -18.76 -21.19
N CYS A 359 3.08 -19.02 -19.90
CA CYS A 359 3.98 -19.78 -19.04
C CYS A 359 4.25 -21.18 -19.59
N GLU A 360 3.23 -21.88 -20.12
CA GLU A 360 3.40 -23.18 -20.76
C GLU A 360 4.32 -23.11 -21.98
N ARG A 361 4.16 -22.08 -22.82
CA ARG A 361 5.00 -21.86 -24.01
C ARG A 361 6.46 -21.63 -23.67
N VAL A 362 6.76 -20.84 -22.63
CA VAL A 362 8.13 -20.45 -22.27
C VAL A 362 8.77 -21.35 -21.22
N GLY A 363 8.03 -22.33 -20.67
CA GLY A 363 8.55 -23.30 -19.71
C GLY A 363 8.47 -22.87 -18.24
N MET A 364 7.68 -21.85 -17.92
CA MET A 364 7.42 -21.36 -16.56
C MET A 364 6.24 -22.07 -15.88
N TYR A 365 6.17 -21.95 -14.56
CA TYR A 365 4.97 -22.25 -13.78
C TYR A 365 4.23 -20.97 -13.40
N LEU A 366 2.90 -20.95 -13.53
CA LEU A 366 2.07 -19.82 -13.10
C LEU A 366 1.60 -20.02 -11.66
N LEU A 367 2.08 -19.19 -10.74
CA LEU A 367 1.56 -19.03 -9.39
C LEU A 367 0.62 -17.83 -9.34
N TRP A 368 -0.68 -18.07 -9.42
CA TRP A 368 -1.69 -17.03 -9.21
C TRP A 368 -2.14 -17.01 -7.75
N ILE A 369 -1.82 -15.95 -7.02
CA ILE A 369 -2.19 -15.84 -5.61
C ILE A 369 -3.72 -15.64 -5.49
N PRO A 370 -4.44 -16.43 -4.66
CA PRO A 370 -5.88 -16.28 -4.50
C PRO A 370 -6.26 -14.90 -3.94
N GLU A 371 -7.45 -14.41 -4.31
CA GLU A 371 -8.00 -13.11 -3.89
C GLU A 371 -7.88 -12.86 -2.39
N LYS A 372 -8.16 -13.88 -1.56
CA LYS A 372 -8.04 -13.87 -0.09
C LYS A 372 -6.67 -13.38 0.40
N TYR A 373 -5.61 -13.58 -0.38
CA TYR A 373 -4.24 -13.22 -0.03
C TYR A 373 -3.68 -12.08 -0.88
N ALA A 374 -4.15 -11.91 -2.12
CA ALA A 374 -3.52 -11.08 -3.15
C ALA A 374 -3.31 -9.60 -2.76
N VAL A 375 -4.28 -8.99 -2.06
CA VAL A 375 -4.24 -7.55 -1.72
C VAL A 375 -3.23 -7.23 -0.60
N ASP A 376 -2.98 -8.19 0.29
CA ASP A 376 -2.22 -7.96 1.52
C ASP A 376 -0.83 -8.61 1.50
N MET A 377 -0.38 -9.14 0.36
CA MET A 377 0.92 -9.81 0.23
C MET A 377 2.08 -8.93 0.71
N ASN A 378 2.11 -7.65 0.31
CA ASN A 378 3.14 -6.70 0.75
C ASN A 378 3.10 -6.53 2.28
N ALA A 379 1.93 -6.23 2.84
CA ALA A 379 1.77 -5.98 4.28
C ALA A 379 2.10 -7.22 5.13
N LYS A 380 1.60 -8.40 4.75
CA LYS A 380 1.91 -9.69 5.41
C LYS A 380 3.41 -10.00 5.34
N GLY A 381 4.03 -9.76 4.19
CA GLY A 381 5.46 -9.88 3.99
C GLY A 381 6.28 -9.03 4.96
N MET A 382 5.87 -7.77 5.15
CA MET A 382 6.55 -6.86 6.08
C MET A 382 6.43 -7.31 7.54
N GLN A 383 5.29 -7.86 7.96
CA GLN A 383 5.15 -8.45 9.29
C GLN A 383 6.11 -9.62 9.51
N ILE A 384 6.32 -10.46 8.49
CA ILE A 384 7.28 -11.57 8.55
C ILE A 384 8.72 -11.04 8.64
N ILE A 385 9.08 -10.08 7.79
CA ILE A 385 10.40 -9.41 7.83
C ILE A 385 10.65 -8.83 9.22
N LYS A 386 9.66 -8.16 9.80
CA LYS A 386 9.77 -7.63 11.15
C LYS A 386 10.08 -8.72 12.18
N LYS A 387 9.30 -9.81 12.19
CA LYS A 387 9.53 -10.94 13.11
C LYS A 387 10.97 -11.47 12.99
N ILE A 388 11.51 -11.52 11.77
CA ILE A 388 12.91 -11.92 11.51
C ILE A 388 13.89 -10.90 12.10
N LEU A 389 13.69 -9.60 11.85
CA LEU A 389 14.56 -8.53 12.36
C LEU A 389 14.54 -8.46 13.89
N SER A 390 13.37 -8.60 14.52
CA SER A 390 13.23 -8.62 15.98
C SER A 390 13.95 -9.81 16.61
N ARG A 391 13.90 -10.99 15.99
CA ARG A 391 14.66 -12.17 16.46
C ARG A 391 16.18 -11.98 16.38
N LYS A 392 16.67 -11.25 15.37
CA LYS A 392 18.10 -10.95 15.22
C LYS A 392 18.63 -9.95 16.25
N LYS A 393 17.78 -9.06 16.79
CA LYS A 393 18.17 -8.11 17.85
C LYS A 393 18.31 -8.76 19.25
N VAL A 394 17.77 -9.96 19.44
CA VAL A 394 17.78 -10.70 20.73
C VAL A 394 18.96 -11.68 20.83
N LYS A 395 19.68 -11.92 19.73
CA LYS A 395 20.95 -12.66 19.69
C LYS A 395 22.11 -11.69 19.62
#